data_AF-A0A355TS31-F1
#
_entry.id   AF-A0A355TS31-F1
#
_cell.length_a   1.000
_cell.length_b   1.000
_cell.length_c   1.000
_cell.angle_alpha   90.00
_cell.angle_beta   90.00
_cell.angle_gamma   90.00
#
_symmetry.space_group_name_H-M   'P 1'
#
loop_
_entity.id
_entity.type
_entity.pdbx_description
1 polymer ?
#
loop_
_entity_poly.entity_id
_entity_poly.type
_entity_poly.pdbx_seq_one_letter_code
_entity_poly.pdbx_strand_id
1 'polypeptide(L)'
;ELFASVAPGLQEGGYVAEPSECEHFYAILAEALDNLSAYPRKGVAVSVWVLWHLLKLMGSAPDLDKCALCGVEYDLTSFSSTAGGTLCGHCASGRLEALEIRPEVFSLWKQFVSASLAESLQQRYLPAVYAEAEYLLWDHFYQNWHINLKSRRLLQIGERNIESFRH
;
A
#
# COMPACT_ATOMS: atom_id res chain seq x y z
N GLU A 1 2.47 -26.41 -10.37
CA GLU A 1 1.07 -26.49 -10.86
C GLU A 1 -0.02 -26.04 -9.87
N LEU A 2 0.32 -25.63 -8.64
CA LEU A 2 -0.68 -25.26 -7.61
C LEU A 2 -1.13 -23.78 -7.59
N PHE A 3 -0.51 -22.89 -8.39
CA PHE A 3 -0.85 -21.46 -8.43
C PHE A 3 -1.77 -21.04 -9.58
N ALA A 4 -2.04 -21.93 -10.55
CA ALA A 4 -2.92 -21.63 -11.67
C ALA A 4 -4.41 -21.66 -11.29
N SER A 5 -4.77 -22.22 -10.13
CA SER A 5 -6.15 -22.54 -9.76
C SER A 5 -6.83 -21.52 -8.84
N VAL A 6 -6.16 -20.43 -8.46
CA VAL A 6 -6.72 -19.42 -7.53
C VAL A 6 -7.33 -18.21 -8.25
N ALA A 7 -7.23 -18.10 -9.58
CA ALA A 7 -7.90 -17.04 -10.32
C ALA A 7 -9.40 -17.38 -10.52
N PRO A 8 -10.34 -16.75 -9.80
CA PRO A 8 -11.76 -16.91 -10.07
C PRO A 8 -12.08 -16.02 -11.28
N GLY A 9 -12.04 -16.60 -12.48
CA GLY A 9 -12.39 -15.87 -13.70
C GLY A 9 -11.55 -16.22 -14.91
N LEU A 10 -11.49 -17.50 -15.29
CA LEU A 10 -11.21 -17.84 -16.69
C LEU A 10 -12.47 -17.52 -17.51
N GLN A 11 -12.70 -16.23 -17.77
CA GLN A 11 -13.48 -15.82 -18.93
C GLN A 11 -12.54 -15.88 -20.14
N GLU A 12 -13.03 -16.43 -21.26
CA GLU A 12 -12.33 -16.43 -22.54
C GLU A 12 -11.93 -14.98 -22.88
N GLY A 13 -10.63 -14.65 -22.74
CA GLY A 13 -10.11 -13.28 -22.83
C GLY A 13 -9.43 -12.73 -21.56
N GLY A 14 -9.26 -13.52 -20.50
CA GLY A 14 -8.56 -13.11 -19.29
C GLY A 14 -7.08 -12.76 -19.51
N TYR A 15 -6.60 -11.74 -18.80
CA TYR A 15 -5.20 -11.33 -18.76
C TYR A 15 -4.32 -12.50 -18.31
N VAL A 16 -3.33 -12.87 -19.13
CA VAL A 16 -2.30 -13.84 -18.78
C VAL A 16 -1.05 -13.06 -18.40
N ALA A 17 -0.68 -13.09 -17.13
CA ALA A 17 0.52 -12.43 -16.65
C ALA A 17 1.76 -13.01 -17.34
N GLU A 18 2.68 -12.14 -17.76
CA GLU A 18 3.93 -12.59 -18.34
C GLU A 18 4.81 -13.29 -17.29
N PRO A 19 5.69 -14.23 -17.68
CA PRO A 19 6.58 -14.92 -16.73
C PRO A 19 7.41 -13.95 -15.86
N SER A 20 7.85 -12.84 -16.43
CA SER A 20 8.59 -11.77 -15.74
C SER A 20 7.77 -11.07 -14.64
N GLU A 21 6.46 -10.88 -14.86
CA GLU A 21 5.55 -10.30 -13.87
C GLU A 21 5.33 -11.26 -12.69
N CYS A 22 5.23 -12.56 -12.99
CA CYS A 22 5.12 -13.60 -11.98
C CYS A 22 6.38 -13.70 -11.12
N GLU A 23 7.56 -13.59 -11.73
CA GLU A 23 8.84 -13.54 -11.02
C GLU A 23 8.92 -12.33 -10.08
N HIS A 24 8.50 -11.15 -10.52
CA HIS A 24 8.55 -9.94 -9.70
C HIS A 24 7.58 -10.04 -8.50
N PHE A 25 6.36 -10.52 -8.72
CA PHE A 25 5.40 -10.77 -7.64
C PHE A 25 5.94 -11.78 -6.62
N TYR A 26 6.55 -12.88 -7.09
CA TYR A 26 7.14 -13.88 -6.22
C TYR A 26 8.31 -13.31 -5.41
N ALA A 27 9.16 -12.48 -6.00
CA ALA A 27 10.28 -11.83 -5.31
C ALA A 27 9.79 -10.92 -4.17
N ILE A 28 8.78 -10.08 -4.43
CA ILE A 28 8.13 -9.23 -3.41
C ILE A 28 7.59 -10.08 -2.27
N LEU A 29 6.88 -11.17 -2.58
CA LEU A 29 6.31 -12.05 -1.57
C LEU A 29 7.39 -12.76 -0.75
N ALA A 30 8.44 -13.28 -1.39
CA ALA A 30 9.54 -13.96 -0.71
C ALA A 30 10.26 -13.00 0.26
N GLU A 31 10.61 -11.80 -0.20
CA GLU A 31 11.28 -10.78 0.62
C GLU A 31 10.40 -10.37 1.82
N ALA A 32 9.08 -10.24 1.61
CA ALA A 32 8.14 -9.95 2.68
C ALA A 32 8.07 -11.05 3.74
N LEU A 33 7.99 -12.33 3.32
CA LEU A 33 7.95 -13.46 4.23
C LEU A 33 9.24 -13.61 5.03
N ASP A 34 10.40 -13.45 4.38
CA ASP A 34 11.71 -13.48 5.04
C ASP A 34 11.83 -12.38 6.11
N ASN A 35 11.38 -11.16 5.78
CA ASN A 35 11.42 -10.04 6.72
C ASN A 35 10.38 -10.15 7.84
N LEU A 36 9.20 -10.73 7.60
CA LEU A 36 8.23 -11.04 8.66
C LEU A 36 8.77 -12.09 9.63
N SER A 37 9.49 -13.09 9.10
CA SER A 37 10.16 -14.12 9.91
C SER A 37 11.26 -13.52 10.77
N ALA A 38 12.13 -12.68 10.18
CA ALA A 38 13.24 -12.05 10.88
C ALA A 38 12.80 -10.93 11.84
N TYR A 39 11.73 -10.20 11.52
CA TYR A 39 11.24 -9.04 12.27
C TYR A 39 9.72 -9.10 12.53
N PRO A 40 9.23 -10.01 13.41
CA PRO A 40 7.79 -10.25 13.62
C PRO A 40 6.98 -9.03 14.05
N ARG A 41 7.62 -8.00 14.63
CA ARG A 41 6.97 -6.76 15.07
C ARG A 41 6.87 -5.67 13.99
N LYS A 42 7.41 -5.91 12.78
CA LYS A 42 7.40 -4.96 11.67
C LYS A 42 6.29 -5.25 10.65
N GLY A 43 5.27 -6.02 11.02
CA GLY A 43 4.20 -6.47 10.12
C GLY A 43 3.52 -5.35 9.32
N VAL A 44 3.16 -4.24 9.98
CA VAL A 44 2.54 -3.09 9.29
C VAL A 44 3.49 -2.47 8.27
N ALA A 45 4.78 -2.32 8.60
CA ALA A 45 5.76 -1.79 7.66
C ALA A 45 5.92 -2.72 6.44
N VAL A 46 6.03 -4.03 6.66
CA VAL A 46 6.07 -4.99 5.55
C VAL A 46 4.80 -4.91 4.70
N SER A 47 3.63 -4.79 5.33
CA SER A 47 2.34 -4.65 4.64
C SER A 47 2.28 -3.40 3.75
N VAL A 48 2.73 -2.24 4.24
CA VAL A 48 2.81 -1.01 3.45
C VAL A 48 3.71 -1.21 2.22
N TRP A 49 4.88 -1.81 2.40
CA TRP A 49 5.83 -2.04 1.31
C TRP A 49 5.27 -3.00 0.25
N VAL A 50 4.68 -4.13 0.67
CA VAL A 50 4.08 -5.10 -0.24
C VAL A 50 2.90 -4.49 -0.98
N LEU A 51 2.00 -3.79 -0.29
CA LEU A 51 0.82 -3.20 -0.91
C LEU A 51 1.21 -2.14 -1.94
N TRP A 52 2.24 -1.33 -1.64
CA TRP A 52 2.76 -0.37 -2.60
C TRP A 52 3.28 -1.04 -3.87
N HIS A 53 4.13 -2.06 -3.74
CA HIS A 53 4.68 -2.78 -4.89
C HIS A 53 3.61 -3.54 -5.67
N LEU A 54 2.61 -4.08 -5.00
CA LEU A 54 1.45 -4.70 -5.63
C LEU A 54 0.67 -3.68 -6.46
N LEU A 55 0.34 -2.51 -5.88
CA LEU A 55 -0.33 -1.43 -6.61
C LEU A 55 0.47 -0.99 -7.84
N LYS A 56 1.81 -0.94 -7.74
CA LYS A 56 2.70 -0.63 -8.87
C LYS A 56 2.64 -1.68 -9.97
N LEU A 57 2.72 -2.96 -9.62
CA LEU A 57 2.59 -4.07 -10.57
C LEU A 57 1.25 -4.06 -11.29
N MET A 58 0.18 -3.69 -10.59
CA MET A 58 -1.16 -3.60 -11.16
C MET A 58 -1.40 -2.31 -11.95
N GLY A 59 -0.41 -1.43 -12.12
CA GLY A 59 -0.56 -0.15 -12.81
C GLY A 59 -1.47 0.86 -12.08
N SER A 60 -1.69 0.65 -10.78
CA SER A 60 -2.63 1.38 -9.92
C SER A 60 -1.93 2.13 -8.78
N ALA A 61 -0.61 2.28 -8.82
CA ALA A 61 0.12 3.01 -7.78
C ALA A 61 -0.28 4.50 -7.75
N PRO A 62 -0.50 5.09 -6.56
CA PRO A 62 -0.76 6.52 -6.46
C PRO A 62 0.42 7.39 -6.93
N ASP A 63 0.14 8.54 -7.52
CA ASP A 63 1.18 9.53 -7.87
C ASP A 63 1.59 10.38 -6.67
N LEU A 64 2.88 10.38 -6.34
CA LEU A 64 3.47 11.08 -5.19
C LEU A 64 4.36 12.26 -5.56
N ASP A 65 4.59 12.48 -6.86
CA ASP A 65 5.55 13.49 -7.33
C ASP A 65 4.85 14.72 -7.87
N LYS A 66 3.59 14.60 -8.27
CA LYS A 66 2.76 15.71 -8.71
C LYS A 66 1.33 15.59 -8.21
N CYS A 67 0.65 16.74 -8.16
CA CYS A 67 -0.77 16.81 -7.88
C CYS A 67 -1.53 16.02 -8.95
N ALA A 68 -2.33 15.04 -8.52
CA ALA A 68 -3.08 14.17 -9.43
C ALA A 68 -4.12 14.91 -10.29
N LEU A 69 -4.50 16.14 -9.90
CA LEU A 69 -5.50 16.94 -10.62
C LEU A 69 -4.89 18.00 -11.54
N CYS A 70 -3.90 18.76 -11.08
CA CYS A 70 -3.33 19.89 -11.84
C CYS A 70 -1.88 19.70 -12.25
N GLY A 71 -1.20 18.67 -11.76
CA GLY A 71 0.17 18.32 -12.15
C GLY A 71 1.28 19.16 -11.53
N VAL A 72 0.99 20.09 -10.60
CA VAL A 72 2.05 20.82 -9.88
C VAL A 72 2.83 19.90 -8.95
N GLU A 73 4.13 20.12 -8.81
CA GLU A 73 5.05 19.27 -8.03
C GLU A 73 5.32 19.81 -6.60
N TYR A 74 4.70 20.92 -6.24
CA TYR A 74 4.89 21.61 -4.96
C TYR A 74 3.59 21.66 -4.16
N ASP A 75 3.72 21.92 -2.85
CA ASP A 75 2.59 22.07 -1.92
C ASP A 75 1.69 20.83 -1.85
N LEU A 76 2.25 19.63 -2.03
CA LEU A 76 1.55 18.35 -1.92
C LEU A 76 1.30 18.03 -0.45
N THR A 77 0.10 18.36 0.05
CA THR A 77 -0.25 18.26 1.48
C THR A 77 -1.28 17.19 1.77
N SER A 78 -1.97 16.72 0.73
CA SER A 78 -3.13 15.84 0.88
C SER A 78 -3.04 14.64 -0.05
N PHE A 79 -3.82 13.61 0.26
CA PHE A 79 -3.99 12.41 -0.54
C PHE A 79 -5.46 12.22 -0.91
N SER A 80 -5.71 11.72 -2.11
CA SER A 80 -7.05 11.34 -2.54
C SER A 80 -6.99 10.06 -3.36
N SER A 81 -7.60 9.00 -2.81
CA SER A 81 -7.74 7.70 -3.46
C SER A 81 -8.51 7.78 -4.77
N THR A 82 -9.50 8.67 -4.84
CA THR A 82 -10.35 8.86 -6.03
C THR A 82 -9.68 9.70 -7.10
N ALA A 83 -8.84 10.67 -6.71
CA ALA A 83 -8.00 11.40 -7.67
C ALA A 83 -6.77 10.59 -8.10
N GLY A 84 -6.42 9.52 -7.38
CA GLY A 84 -5.34 8.61 -7.73
C GLY A 84 -3.97 9.04 -7.22
N GLY A 85 -3.89 9.85 -6.17
CA GLY A 85 -2.60 10.31 -5.67
C GLY A 85 -2.68 11.53 -4.77
N THR A 86 -1.57 12.26 -4.75
CA THR A 86 -1.38 13.41 -3.88
C THR A 86 -2.00 14.65 -4.49
N LEU A 87 -2.44 15.59 -3.66
CA LEU A 87 -3.09 16.83 -4.06
C LEU A 87 -2.36 18.02 -3.46
N CYS A 88 -2.23 19.08 -4.26
CA CYS A 88 -1.74 20.35 -3.74
C CYS A 88 -2.79 21.04 -2.85
N GLY A 89 -2.38 21.96 -1.97
CA GLY A 89 -3.29 22.65 -1.05
C GLY A 89 -4.45 23.35 -1.75
N HIS A 90 -4.21 23.92 -2.95
CA HIS A 90 -5.27 24.51 -3.77
C HIS A 90 -6.30 23.48 -4.25
N CYS A 91 -5.82 22.36 -4.81
CA CYS A 91 -6.70 21.31 -5.34
C CYS A 91 -7.42 20.52 -4.26
N ALA A 92 -6.82 20.41 -3.07
CA ALA A 92 -7.42 19.74 -1.90
C ALA A 92 -8.51 20.60 -1.24
N SER A 93 -8.43 21.92 -1.33
CA SER A 93 -9.37 22.83 -0.67
C SER A 93 -10.81 22.59 -1.10
N GLY A 94 -11.70 22.34 -0.13
CA GLY A 94 -13.13 22.13 -0.35
C GLY A 94 -13.53 20.76 -0.90
N ARG A 95 -12.58 19.81 -1.02
CA ARG A 95 -12.84 18.42 -1.42
C ARG A 95 -13.02 17.54 -0.19
N LEU A 96 -14.11 16.78 -0.16
CA LEU A 96 -14.40 15.86 0.94
C LEU A 96 -13.53 14.60 0.87
N GLU A 97 -13.11 14.24 -0.34
CA GLU A 97 -12.27 13.08 -0.65
C GLU A 97 -10.77 13.34 -0.47
N ALA A 98 -10.37 14.56 -0.13
CA ALA A 98 -8.98 14.93 0.11
C ALA A 98 -8.67 14.82 1.62
N LEU A 99 -7.74 13.94 1.96
CA LEU A 99 -7.26 13.74 3.32
C LEU A 99 -5.91 14.44 3.48
N GLU A 100 -5.78 15.35 4.43
CA GLU A 100 -4.47 15.87 4.83
C GLU A 100 -3.65 14.73 5.42
N ILE A 101 -2.39 14.61 5.00
CA ILE A 101 -1.51 13.52 5.43
C ILE A 101 -0.25 14.05 6.07
N ARG A 102 0.29 13.30 7.04
CA ARG A 102 1.55 13.66 7.68
C ARG A 102 2.72 13.68 6.67
N PRO A 103 3.63 14.66 6.74
CA PRO A 103 4.83 14.69 5.90
C PRO A 103 5.71 13.43 6.01
N GLU A 104 5.69 12.78 7.17
CA GLU A 104 6.39 11.53 7.41
C GLU A 104 5.79 10.36 6.61
N VAL A 105 4.49 10.40 6.29
CA VAL A 105 3.86 9.39 5.41
C VAL A 105 4.38 9.51 3.99
N PHE A 106 4.50 10.74 3.48
CA PHE A 106 5.15 10.98 2.18
C PHE A 106 6.58 10.47 2.14
N SER A 107 7.36 10.79 3.19
CA SER A 107 8.76 10.37 3.30
C SER A 107 8.89 8.85 3.33
N LEU A 108 8.01 8.19 4.10
CA LEU A 108 7.92 6.74 4.19
C LEU A 108 7.59 6.12 2.83
N TRP A 109 6.56 6.59 2.13
CA TRP A 109 6.21 6.03 0.83
C TRP A 109 7.32 6.22 -0.20
N LYS A 110 7.89 7.43 -0.33
CA LYS A 110 8.99 7.69 -1.27
C LYS A 110 10.19 6.77 -1.02
N GLN A 111 10.53 6.52 0.25
CA GLN A 111 11.55 5.55 0.61
C GLN A 111 11.16 4.12 0.19
N PHE A 112 9.93 3.71 0.48
CA PHE A 112 9.46 2.35 0.20
C PHE A 112 9.32 2.09 -1.30
N VAL A 113 9.12 3.12 -2.14
CA VAL A 113 9.11 2.99 -3.61
C VAL A 113 10.52 2.72 -4.18
N SER A 114 11.55 3.25 -3.52
CA SER A 114 12.89 3.39 -4.10
C SER A 114 13.94 2.45 -3.51
N ALA A 115 13.64 1.80 -2.38
CA ALA A 115 14.58 0.92 -1.67
C ALA A 115 14.02 -0.49 -1.46
N SER A 116 14.91 -1.45 -1.23
CA SER A 116 14.51 -2.81 -0.81
C SER A 116 13.76 -2.77 0.52
N LEU A 117 13.02 -3.83 0.85
CA LEU A 117 12.33 -3.91 2.14
C LEU A 117 13.36 -3.90 3.28
N ALA A 118 14.45 -4.63 3.14
CA ALA A 118 15.50 -4.70 4.16
C ALA A 118 16.09 -3.31 4.50
N GLU A 119 16.34 -2.47 3.50
CA GLU A 119 16.79 -1.08 3.66
C GLU A 119 15.69 -0.19 4.23
N SER A 120 14.47 -0.33 3.72
CA SER A 120 13.29 0.42 4.16
C SER A 120 13.02 0.24 5.65
N LEU A 121 13.20 -0.98 6.15
CA LEU A 121 12.99 -1.33 7.56
C LEU A 121 14.09 -0.81 8.50
N GLN A 122 15.21 -0.26 8.02
CA GLN A 122 16.24 0.34 8.89
C GLN A 122 15.77 1.65 9.49
N GLN A 123 14.96 2.42 8.75
CA GLN A 123 14.39 3.66 9.24
C GLN A 123 13.24 3.40 10.22
N ARG A 124 13.12 4.28 11.21
CA ARG A 124 12.12 4.14 12.27
C ARG A 124 11.18 5.33 12.27
N TYR A 125 9.98 5.11 11.76
CA TYR A 125 8.85 6.02 11.93
C TYR A 125 8.03 5.64 13.17
N LEU A 126 7.23 6.59 13.66
CA LEU A 126 6.27 6.32 14.72
C LEU A 126 5.20 5.31 14.23
N PRO A 127 4.66 4.44 15.11
CA PRO A 127 3.61 3.49 14.74
C PRO A 127 2.40 4.12 14.03
N ALA A 128 2.04 5.34 14.44
CA ALA A 128 0.93 6.07 13.84
C ALA A 128 1.18 6.41 12.36
N VAL A 129 2.42 6.71 11.97
CA VAL A 129 2.80 7.01 10.56
C VAL A 129 2.61 5.76 9.70
N TYR A 130 3.07 4.60 10.17
CA TYR A 130 2.84 3.33 9.49
C TYR A 130 1.35 3.00 9.35
N ALA A 131 0.56 3.22 10.40
CA ALA A 131 -0.87 2.95 10.39
C ALA A 131 -1.64 3.83 9.38
N GLU A 132 -1.31 5.13 9.32
CA GLU A 132 -1.91 6.04 8.33
C GLU A 132 -1.48 5.70 6.90
N ALA A 133 -0.18 5.47 6.68
CA ALA A 133 0.35 5.05 5.39
C ALA A 133 -0.34 3.77 4.89
N GLU A 134 -0.53 2.79 5.77
CA GLU A 134 -1.20 1.54 5.43
C GLU A 134 -2.69 1.76 5.15
N TYR A 135 -3.37 2.54 5.99
CA TYR A 135 -4.79 2.86 5.83
C TYR A 135 -5.07 3.50 4.47
N LEU A 136 -4.32 4.53 4.09
CA LEU A 136 -4.52 5.27 2.84
C LEU A 136 -4.29 4.38 1.61
N LEU A 137 -3.29 3.48 1.64
CA LEU A 137 -3.08 2.53 0.55
C LEU A 137 -4.18 1.48 0.46
N TRP A 138 -4.69 1.00 1.59
CA TRP A 138 -5.82 0.08 1.59
C TRP A 138 -7.09 0.75 1.07
N ASP A 139 -7.36 1.98 1.49
CA ASP A 139 -8.46 2.76 0.95
C ASP A 139 -8.32 2.90 -0.57
N HIS A 140 -7.15 3.33 -1.05
CA HIS A 140 -6.85 3.39 -2.48
C HIS A 140 -7.07 2.07 -3.21
N PHE A 141 -6.57 0.95 -2.66
CA PHE A 141 -6.79 -0.38 -3.21
C PHE A 141 -8.29 -0.72 -3.31
N TYR A 142 -9.06 -0.50 -2.26
CA TYR A 142 -10.49 -0.83 -2.24
C TYR A 142 -11.32 0.04 -3.18
N GLN A 143 -10.98 1.33 -3.30
CA GLN A 143 -11.68 2.26 -4.20
C GLN A 143 -11.43 1.93 -5.67
N ASN A 144 -10.24 1.42 -6.02
CA ASN A 144 -9.87 1.17 -7.42
C ASN A 144 -10.13 -0.28 -7.87
N TRP A 145 -10.09 -1.26 -6.97
CA TRP A 145 -10.19 -2.68 -7.33
C TRP A 145 -11.46 -3.36 -6.84
N HIS A 146 -12.14 -2.81 -5.84
CA HIS A 146 -13.37 -3.36 -5.24
C HIS A 146 -13.25 -4.83 -4.75
N ILE A 147 -12.02 -5.34 -4.57
CA ILE A 147 -11.74 -6.67 -4.04
C ILE A 147 -11.77 -6.60 -2.52
N ASN A 148 -12.65 -7.37 -1.87
CA ASN A 148 -12.70 -7.45 -0.41
C ASN A 148 -11.82 -8.60 0.14
N LEU A 149 -10.81 -8.28 0.94
CA LEU A 149 -9.90 -9.29 1.52
C LEU A 149 -10.31 -9.65 2.96
N LYS A 150 -10.84 -10.86 3.14
CA LYS A 150 -11.22 -11.39 4.46
C LYS A 150 -10.03 -11.46 5.43
N SER A 151 -8.84 -11.75 4.91
CA SER A 151 -7.59 -11.80 5.69
C SER A 151 -7.24 -10.45 6.33
N ARG A 152 -7.49 -9.33 5.63
CA ARG A 152 -7.26 -7.99 6.19
C ARG A 152 -8.16 -7.71 7.38
N ARG A 153 -9.44 -8.07 7.27
CA ARG A 153 -10.40 -7.93 8.38
C ARG A 153 -9.98 -8.76 9.59
N LEU A 154 -9.45 -9.97 9.38
CA LEU A 154 -8.94 -10.82 10.46
C LEU A 154 -7.77 -10.16 11.21
N LEU A 155 -6.81 -9.58 10.49
CA LEU A 155 -5.65 -8.90 11.10
C LEU A 155 -6.08 -7.71 11.97
N GLN A 156 -7.02 -6.90 11.49
CA GLN A 156 -7.57 -5.76 12.23
C GLN A 156 -8.33 -6.19 13.51
N ILE A 157 -9.03 -7.32 13.46
CA ILE A 157 -9.72 -7.90 14.62
C ILE A 157 -8.70 -8.44 15.62
N GLY A 158 -7.65 -9.11 15.14
CA GLY A 158 -6.58 -9.67 15.97
C GLY A 158 -5.84 -8.59 16.76
N GLU A 159 -5.48 -7.47 16.13
CA GLU A 159 -4.81 -6.34 16.79
C GLU A 159 -5.66 -5.75 17.92
N ARG A 160 -6.97 -5.54 17.69
CA ARG A 160 -7.91 -5.04 18.73
C ARG A 160 -8.10 -6.01 19.90
N ASN A 161 -8.07 -7.31 19.63
CA ASN A 161 -8.22 -8.32 20.67
C ASN A 161 -6.95 -8.52 21.51
N ILE A 162 -5.75 -8.40 20.93
CA ILE A 162 -4.49 -8.57 21.67
C ILE A 162 -4.31 -7.46 22.74
N GLU A 163 -4.84 -6.25 22.52
CA GLU A 163 -4.89 -5.21 23.54
C GLU A 163 -5.85 -5.56 24.70
N SER A 164 -6.91 -6.33 24.43
CA SER A 164 -7.90 -6.74 25.43
C SER A 164 -7.42 -7.89 26.34
N PHE A 165 -6.35 -8.61 25.97
CA PHE A 165 -5.74 -9.68 26.77
C PHE A 165 -4.56 -9.22 27.65
N ARG A 166 -4.31 -7.90 27.76
CA ARG A 166 -3.26 -7.31 28.60
C ARG A 166 -3.77 -6.80 29.96
N HIS A 167 -4.95 -7.23 30.39
CA HIS A 167 -5.50 -6.96 31.72
C HIS A 167 -5.70 -8.26 32.50
#